data_AF-A0A932LB73-F1
#
_entry.id   AF-A0A932LB73-F1
#
_cell.length_a   1.000
_cell.length_b   1.000
_cell.length_c   1.000
_cell.angle_alpha   90.00
_cell.angle_beta   90.00
_cell.angle_gamma   90.00
#
_symmetry.space_group_name_H-M   'P 1'
#
loop_
_entity.id
_entity.type
_entity.pdbx_description
1 polymer ?
#
loop_
_entity_poly.entity_id
_entity_poly.type
_entity_poly.pdbx_seq_one_letter_code
_entity_poly.pdbx_strand_id
1 'polypeptide(L)'
;MPGFPRPASSRQAKIRAPGERDARRIAGVARDQAGLRQIDHYITTHWHTDHFGGIAQLARLIPVKRYYGHGIPGPLPRDITPELVQAYRATAGGEGQVLKSGDQIKLQQGGKSLPPLQLRVLAANGIVLGEKPGAARIRSCKLSHKAGDRDESDNANSVVFVLQFGGFKFFDGGDVTWNVEHKLVCPANIPGKVDVFQVNHHGLDISNNPLLVEALAPRVAIINNGAKKGGQARTYAALKRAHTIEAVFQVHRNVQTGLRENAPADMVANDDETCQGNFIKLSVDRGGKTYTVAIPAKGTTRSYKTR
;
A
#
# COMPACT_ATOMS: atom_id res chain seq x y z
N MET A 1 45.89 -13.36 41.94
CA MET A 1 45.50 -13.22 40.52
C MET A 1 44.11 -12.58 40.46
N PRO A 2 43.96 -11.37 39.91
CA PRO A 2 42.67 -10.73 39.80
C PRO A 2 41.89 -11.32 38.61
N GLY A 3 40.62 -11.66 38.84
CA GLY A 3 39.73 -12.25 37.84
C GLY A 3 39.36 -11.25 36.75
N PHE A 4 39.42 -11.69 35.50
CA PHE A 4 38.94 -10.94 34.34
C PHE A 4 37.41 -10.77 34.40
N PRO A 5 36.87 -9.55 34.17
CA PRO A 5 35.44 -9.38 34.05
C PRO A 5 34.96 -9.93 32.71
N ARG A 6 33.89 -10.74 32.73
CA ARG A 6 33.17 -11.15 31.52
C ARG A 6 32.55 -9.91 30.86
N PRO A 7 32.63 -9.76 29.52
CA PRO A 7 31.97 -8.64 28.86
C PRO A 7 30.45 -8.81 28.99
N ALA A 8 29.80 -7.73 29.43
CA ALA A 8 28.35 -7.64 29.44
C ALA A 8 27.84 -7.85 28.01
N SER A 9 27.03 -8.88 27.78
CA SER A 9 26.32 -9.04 26.52
C SER A 9 25.34 -7.88 26.39
N SER A 10 25.64 -6.92 25.52
CA SER A 10 24.67 -5.91 25.12
C SER A 10 23.52 -6.64 24.45
N ARG A 11 22.38 -6.75 25.14
CA ARG A 11 21.11 -7.01 24.48
C ARG A 11 20.78 -5.75 23.67
N GLN A 12 21.41 -5.60 22.51
CA GLN A 12 20.80 -4.83 21.44
C GLN A 12 19.49 -5.54 21.15
N ALA A 13 18.37 -4.91 21.54
CA ALA A 13 17.08 -5.25 21.00
C ALA A 13 17.26 -5.23 19.48
N LYS A 14 17.29 -6.41 18.85
CA LYS A 14 17.16 -6.53 17.41
C LYS A 14 15.82 -5.90 17.08
N ILE A 15 15.83 -4.62 16.71
CA ILE A 15 14.75 -4.01 15.96
C ILE A 15 14.61 -4.94 14.76
N ARG A 16 13.57 -5.77 14.76
CA ARG A 16 13.25 -6.64 13.62
C ARG A 16 12.76 -5.71 12.52
N ALA A 17 13.69 -5.02 11.87
CA ALA A 17 13.39 -4.31 10.65
C ALA A 17 12.84 -5.38 9.68
N PRO A 18 11.70 -5.13 9.00
CA PRO A 18 11.17 -6.04 7.97
C PRO A 18 12.22 -6.41 6.88
N GLY A 19 13.31 -5.64 6.83
CA GLY A 19 14.18 -5.42 5.69
C GLY A 19 14.70 -6.64 4.95
N GLU A 20 15.29 -7.65 5.60
CA GLU A 20 15.86 -8.76 4.80
C GLU A 20 14.82 -9.78 4.33
N ARG A 21 13.89 -10.18 5.22
CA ARG A 21 12.87 -11.17 4.88
C ARG A 21 11.98 -10.64 3.76
N ASP A 22 11.48 -9.42 3.91
CA ASP A 22 10.50 -8.87 2.98
C ASP A 22 11.17 -8.43 1.67
N ALA A 23 12.40 -7.91 1.70
CA ALA A 23 13.18 -7.67 0.49
C ALA A 23 13.41 -8.95 -0.34
N ARG A 24 13.72 -10.08 0.31
CA ARG A 24 13.88 -11.37 -0.40
C ARG A 24 12.58 -11.84 -1.03
N ARG A 25 11.45 -11.69 -0.34
CA ARG A 25 10.12 -12.02 -0.89
C ARG A 25 9.78 -11.16 -2.10
N ILE A 26 9.97 -9.84 -2.00
CA ILE A 26 9.71 -8.90 -3.10
C ILE A 26 10.62 -9.21 -4.29
N ALA A 27 11.93 -9.37 -4.07
CA ALA A 27 12.88 -9.70 -5.13
C ALA A 27 12.59 -11.05 -5.79
N GLY A 28 12.18 -12.06 -5.01
CA GLY A 28 11.75 -13.36 -5.53
C GLY A 28 10.53 -13.25 -6.43
N VAL A 29 9.49 -12.53 -6.01
CA VAL A 29 8.30 -12.30 -6.87
C VAL A 29 8.69 -11.52 -8.13
N ALA A 30 9.47 -10.43 -8.00
CA ALA A 30 9.86 -9.61 -9.13
C ALA A 30 10.67 -10.41 -10.18
N ARG A 31 11.68 -11.17 -9.76
CA ARG A 31 12.56 -11.92 -10.66
C ARG A 31 11.93 -13.22 -11.13
N ASP A 32 11.45 -14.03 -10.20
CA ASP A 32 11.12 -15.44 -10.45
C ASP A 32 9.68 -15.59 -10.99
N GLN A 33 8.78 -14.65 -10.66
CA GLN A 33 7.37 -14.70 -11.08
C GLN A 33 7.01 -13.69 -12.16
N ALA A 34 7.65 -12.52 -12.16
CA ALA A 34 7.42 -11.46 -13.14
C ALA A 34 8.55 -11.33 -14.17
N GLY A 35 9.66 -12.06 -14.03
CA GLY A 35 10.78 -12.03 -14.97
C GLY A 35 11.53 -10.69 -15.01
N LEU A 36 11.36 -9.85 -13.99
CA LEU A 36 11.93 -8.50 -13.93
C LEU A 36 13.39 -8.56 -13.53
N ARG A 37 14.21 -7.73 -14.17
CA ARG A 37 15.64 -7.55 -13.85
C ARG A 37 15.93 -6.31 -13.04
N GLN A 38 14.93 -5.45 -12.87
CA GLN A 38 15.03 -4.15 -12.18
C GLN A 38 13.63 -3.67 -11.78
N ILE A 39 13.57 -2.71 -10.87
CA ILE A 39 12.41 -1.90 -10.54
C ILE A 39 12.67 -0.48 -11.04
N ASP A 40 11.88 -0.01 -12.01
CA ASP A 40 12.10 1.32 -12.59
C ASP A 40 11.64 2.46 -11.68
N HIS A 41 10.55 2.25 -10.96
CA HIS A 41 9.92 3.24 -10.09
C HIS A 41 9.56 2.59 -8.77
N TYR A 42 10.18 3.06 -7.69
CA TYR A 42 9.85 2.70 -6.32
C TYR A 42 9.23 3.91 -5.62
N ILE A 43 8.07 3.72 -4.99
CA ILE A 43 7.33 4.77 -4.30
C ILE A 43 7.26 4.39 -2.82
N THR A 44 7.86 5.19 -1.95
CA THR A 44 7.54 5.18 -0.52
C THR A 44 6.25 5.95 -0.33
N THR A 45 5.14 5.27 0.00
CA THR A 45 3.87 5.96 0.28
C THR A 45 4.03 6.90 1.46
N HIS A 46 4.58 6.42 2.57
CA HIS A 46 4.96 7.16 3.76
C HIS A 46 6.07 6.41 4.52
N TRP A 47 6.58 6.99 5.59
CA TRP A 47 7.87 6.59 6.15
C TRP A 47 7.78 5.59 7.31
N HIS A 48 6.64 4.97 7.62
CA HIS A 48 6.66 3.87 8.59
C HIS A 48 7.49 2.68 8.08
N THR A 49 8.12 1.99 9.01
CA THR A 49 9.16 0.98 8.71
C THR A 49 8.68 -0.18 7.84
N ASP A 50 7.40 -0.49 7.83
CA ASP A 50 6.82 -1.53 6.97
C ASP A 50 6.52 -1.08 5.53
N HIS A 51 6.73 0.20 5.21
CA HIS A 51 6.56 0.76 3.86
C HIS A 51 7.90 0.99 3.16
N PHE A 52 8.89 1.54 3.88
CA PHE A 52 10.21 1.85 3.29
C PHE A 52 11.37 1.05 3.89
N GLY A 53 11.21 0.45 5.07
CA GLY A 53 12.34 -0.03 5.89
C GLY A 53 13.16 -1.19 5.28
N GLY A 54 12.69 -1.80 4.19
CA GLY A 54 13.42 -2.85 3.45
C GLY A 54 14.06 -2.43 2.14
N ILE A 55 13.96 -1.17 1.75
CA ILE A 55 14.42 -0.72 0.43
C ILE A 55 15.94 -0.85 0.22
N ALA A 56 16.74 -0.58 1.26
CA ALA A 56 18.20 -0.71 1.19
C ALA A 56 18.63 -2.16 0.95
N GLN A 57 17.93 -3.13 1.53
CA GLN A 57 18.15 -4.56 1.32
C GLN A 57 17.63 -4.98 -0.05
N LEU A 58 16.46 -4.50 -0.47
CA LEU A 58 15.86 -4.82 -1.76
C LEU A 58 16.74 -4.37 -2.92
N ALA A 59 17.29 -3.15 -2.87
CA ALA A 59 18.14 -2.59 -3.92
C ALA A 59 19.43 -3.38 -4.14
N ARG A 60 19.87 -4.19 -3.16
CA ARG A 60 21.01 -5.12 -3.30
C ARG A 60 20.62 -6.43 -4.01
N LEU A 61 19.33 -6.77 -4.04
CA LEU A 61 18.82 -8.02 -4.63
C LEU A 61 18.26 -7.82 -6.04
N ILE A 62 17.74 -6.63 -6.33
CA ILE A 62 17.24 -6.21 -7.65
C ILE A 62 17.48 -4.70 -7.80
N PRO A 63 18.11 -4.23 -8.89
CA PRO A 63 18.35 -2.80 -9.11
C PRO A 63 17.06 -1.97 -9.07
N VAL A 64 17.10 -0.83 -8.38
CA VAL A 64 15.99 0.15 -8.33
C VAL A 64 16.48 1.47 -8.92
N LYS A 65 15.79 1.99 -9.94
CA LYS A 65 16.27 3.16 -10.69
C LYS A 65 15.85 4.50 -10.13
N ARG A 66 14.59 4.64 -9.71
CA ARG A 66 14.01 5.91 -9.28
C ARG A 66 13.23 5.73 -7.99
N TYR A 67 13.47 6.64 -7.06
CA TYR A 67 12.87 6.65 -5.74
C TYR A 67 11.96 7.86 -5.62
N TYR A 68 10.73 7.63 -5.19
CA TYR A 68 9.72 8.64 -5.02
C TYR A 68 9.14 8.57 -3.60
N GLY A 69 8.62 9.70 -3.12
CA GLY A 69 7.86 9.75 -1.88
C GLY A 69 7.29 11.13 -1.64
N HIS A 70 6.66 11.36 -0.48
CA HIS A 70 6.12 12.68 -0.12
C HIS A 70 7.16 13.64 0.50
N GLY A 71 8.41 13.18 0.66
CA GLY A 71 9.52 13.88 1.31
C GLY A 71 9.76 13.35 2.73
N ILE A 72 11.03 13.24 3.15
CA ILE A 72 11.36 12.73 4.50
C ILE A 72 10.86 13.73 5.54
N PRO A 73 9.98 13.34 6.49
CA PRO A 73 9.36 14.26 7.42
C PRO A 73 10.35 14.73 8.50
N GLY A 74 10.10 15.93 9.01
CA GLY A 74 10.66 16.41 10.26
C GLY A 74 9.53 16.86 11.18
N PRO A 75 9.37 16.29 12.40
CA PRO A 75 10.13 15.19 13.00
C PRO A 75 9.83 13.82 12.37
N LEU A 76 10.71 12.84 12.60
CA LEU A 76 10.53 11.46 12.13
C LEU A 76 9.47 10.71 12.96
N PRO A 77 8.65 9.85 12.33
CA PRO A 77 7.81 8.87 13.02
C PRO A 77 8.57 8.01 14.04
N ARG A 78 7.84 7.56 15.06
CA ARG A 78 8.40 6.90 16.25
C ARG A 78 9.15 5.60 15.96
N ASP A 79 8.79 4.88 14.91
CA ASP A 79 9.40 3.61 14.53
C ASP A 79 10.61 3.80 13.59
N ILE A 80 10.90 5.02 13.16
CA ILE A 80 12.03 5.34 12.27
C ILE A 80 13.23 5.78 13.08
N THR A 81 14.40 5.26 12.70
CA THR A 81 15.69 5.71 13.24
C THR A 81 16.47 6.54 12.19
N PRO A 82 17.36 7.45 12.61
CA PRO A 82 18.24 8.19 11.69
C PRO A 82 19.06 7.28 10.77
N GLU A 83 19.44 6.09 11.24
CA GLU A 83 20.21 5.10 10.47
C GLU A 83 19.39 4.55 9.30
N LEU A 84 18.08 4.31 9.48
CA LEU A 84 17.20 3.88 8.39
C LEU A 84 17.05 4.97 7.32
N VAL A 85 16.94 6.23 7.74
CA VAL A 85 16.90 7.38 6.83
C VAL A 85 18.22 7.51 6.07
N GLN A 86 19.36 7.35 6.74
CA GLN A 86 20.67 7.37 6.10
C GLN A 86 20.85 6.21 5.11
N ALA A 87 20.40 5.00 5.47
CA ALA A 87 20.43 3.84 4.59
C ALA A 87 19.57 4.05 3.34
N TYR A 88 18.38 4.63 3.49
CA TYR A 88 17.56 5.06 2.36
C TYR A 88 18.31 6.07 1.49
N ARG A 89 18.87 7.13 2.06
CA ARG A 89 19.60 8.17 1.31
C ARG A 89 20.77 7.61 0.52
N ALA A 90 21.56 6.75 1.15
CA ALA A 90 22.68 6.06 0.49
C ALA A 90 22.20 5.18 -0.67
N THR A 91 21.05 4.52 -0.51
CA THR A 91 20.45 3.65 -1.53
C THR A 91 19.84 4.45 -2.69
N ALA A 92 19.15 5.55 -2.38
CA ALA A 92 18.46 6.40 -3.33
C ALA A 92 19.38 7.43 -4.02
N GLY A 93 20.60 7.62 -3.52
CA GLY A 93 21.50 8.70 -3.97
C GLY A 93 21.05 10.09 -3.53
N GLY A 94 20.31 10.21 -2.42
CA GLY A 94 19.77 11.47 -1.90
C GLY A 94 18.38 11.30 -1.27
N GLU A 95 17.55 12.35 -1.31
CA GLU A 95 16.19 12.35 -0.74
C GLU A 95 15.16 11.58 -1.59
N GLY A 96 15.51 11.25 -2.84
CA GLY A 96 14.55 10.82 -3.85
C GLY A 96 13.72 11.99 -4.39
N GLN A 97 12.84 11.70 -5.34
CA GLN A 97 11.95 12.71 -5.94
C GLN A 97 10.69 12.88 -5.08
N VAL A 98 10.47 14.12 -4.61
CA VAL A 98 9.26 14.49 -3.88
C VAL A 98 8.07 14.60 -4.83
N LEU A 99 7.04 13.81 -4.58
CA LEU A 99 5.76 13.83 -5.29
C LEU A 99 4.79 14.84 -4.65
N LYS A 100 3.98 15.46 -5.50
CA LYS A 100 2.89 16.37 -5.12
C LYS A 100 1.58 15.89 -5.70
N SER A 101 0.46 16.27 -5.09
CA SER A 101 -0.86 16.02 -5.66
C SER A 101 -0.96 16.61 -7.07
N GLY A 102 -1.38 15.80 -8.05
CA GLY A 102 -1.47 16.18 -9.45
C GLY A 102 -0.31 15.73 -10.31
N ASP A 103 0.82 15.31 -9.71
CA ASP A 103 1.95 14.77 -10.45
C ASP A 103 1.55 13.50 -11.21
N GLN A 104 2.21 13.29 -12.35
CA GLN A 104 2.16 12.05 -13.10
C GLN A 104 3.57 11.45 -13.17
N ILE A 105 3.70 10.19 -12.75
CA ILE A 105 4.95 9.45 -12.96
C ILE A 105 4.97 8.97 -14.41
N LYS A 106 5.99 9.40 -15.16
CA LYS A 106 6.18 8.98 -16.55
C LYS A 106 6.56 7.50 -16.59
N LEU A 107 5.60 6.65 -16.93
CA LEU A 107 5.78 5.22 -17.12
C LEU A 107 6.14 4.91 -18.56
N GLN A 108 6.98 3.88 -18.77
CA GLN A 108 7.28 3.38 -20.11
C GLN A 108 6.00 2.86 -20.76
N GLN A 109 5.63 3.46 -21.88
CA GLN A 109 4.46 3.03 -22.64
C GLN A 109 4.78 1.76 -23.43
N GLY A 110 3.75 0.95 -23.64
CA GLY A 110 3.77 -0.08 -24.66
C GLY A 110 3.85 0.50 -26.07
N GLY A 111 3.98 -0.37 -27.07
CA GLY A 111 3.79 0.04 -28.47
C GLY A 111 2.37 0.59 -28.71
N LYS A 112 2.16 1.27 -29.85
CA LYS A 112 0.89 1.94 -30.20
C LYS A 112 -0.36 1.05 -30.15
N SER A 113 -0.20 -0.28 -30.16
CA SER A 113 -1.29 -1.25 -30.07
C SER A 113 -1.71 -1.60 -28.64
N LEU A 114 -0.98 -1.14 -27.62
CA LEU A 114 -1.32 -1.34 -26.22
C LEU A 114 -2.06 -0.13 -25.65
N PRO A 115 -3.01 -0.34 -24.72
CA PRO A 115 -3.64 0.76 -24.00
C PRO A 115 -2.61 1.65 -23.27
N PRO A 116 -2.93 2.94 -23.06
CA PRO A 116 -2.06 3.83 -22.31
C PRO A 116 -1.93 3.38 -20.85
N LEU A 117 -0.72 3.52 -20.31
CA LEU A 117 -0.38 3.25 -18.91
C LEU A 117 -0.09 4.56 -18.20
N GLN A 118 -0.84 4.88 -17.15
CA GLN A 118 -0.72 6.15 -16.42
C GLN A 118 -0.72 5.90 -14.92
N LEU A 119 0.11 6.66 -14.19
CA LEU A 119 0.04 6.74 -12.73
C LEU A 119 -0.09 8.20 -12.34
N ARG A 120 -1.21 8.54 -11.71
CA ARG A 120 -1.50 9.90 -11.24
C ARG A 120 -1.53 9.94 -9.72
N VAL A 121 -0.76 10.86 -9.16
CA VAL A 121 -0.77 11.16 -7.73
C VAL A 121 -1.99 12.02 -7.40
N LEU A 122 -2.83 11.54 -6.48
CA LEU A 122 -4.04 12.21 -6.03
C LEU A 122 -3.81 12.97 -4.72
N ALA A 123 -2.93 12.48 -3.87
CA ALA A 123 -2.52 13.18 -2.65
C ALA A 123 -1.07 12.86 -2.31
N ALA A 124 -0.40 13.80 -1.66
CA ALA A 124 0.91 13.59 -1.05
C ALA A 124 1.12 14.63 0.05
N ASN A 125 1.80 14.25 1.13
CA ASN A 125 2.08 15.13 2.27
C ASN A 125 0.81 15.81 2.83
N GLY A 126 -0.28 15.04 2.93
CA GLY A 126 -1.57 15.50 3.45
C GLY A 126 -2.35 16.45 2.53
N ILE A 127 -1.82 16.80 1.36
CA ILE A 127 -2.46 17.67 0.37
C ILE A 127 -3.12 16.82 -0.71
N VAL A 128 -4.45 16.95 -0.84
CA VAL A 128 -5.23 16.28 -1.88
C VAL A 128 -5.30 17.17 -3.14
N LEU A 129 -5.43 16.57 -4.31
CA LEU A 129 -5.59 17.28 -5.58
C LEU A 129 -6.68 18.36 -5.50
N GLY A 130 -6.33 19.56 -5.95
CA GLY A 130 -7.17 20.76 -5.86
C GLY A 130 -7.00 21.54 -4.56
N GLU A 131 -6.22 21.05 -3.59
CA GLU A 131 -5.89 21.78 -2.36
C GLU A 131 -4.61 22.60 -2.52
N LYS A 132 -4.56 23.68 -1.74
CA LYS A 132 -3.34 24.43 -1.49
C LYS A 132 -2.76 24.01 -0.14
N PRO A 133 -1.45 24.15 0.10
CA PRO A 133 -0.87 24.03 1.44
C PRO A 133 -1.65 24.87 2.46
N GLY A 134 -1.99 24.28 3.61
CA GLY A 134 -2.81 24.93 4.64
C GLY A 134 -4.34 24.84 4.42
N ALA A 135 -4.81 24.11 3.40
CA ALA A 135 -6.23 23.87 3.20
C ALA A 135 -6.90 23.22 4.44
N ALA A 136 -8.20 23.50 4.59
CA ALA A 136 -9.01 22.97 5.67
C ALA A 136 -8.94 21.43 5.72
N ARG A 137 -8.82 20.90 6.94
CA ARG A 137 -8.59 19.47 7.18
C ARG A 137 -9.82 18.60 6.90
N ILE A 138 -11.01 19.22 6.95
CA ILE A 138 -12.29 18.60 6.64
C ILE A 138 -12.99 19.51 5.65
N ARG A 139 -13.41 18.95 4.52
CA ARG A 139 -14.23 19.65 3.54
C ARG A 139 -15.70 19.53 3.94
N SER A 140 -16.48 20.58 3.73
CA SER A 140 -17.94 20.48 3.94
C SER A 140 -18.52 19.46 2.94
N CYS A 141 -19.30 18.51 3.45
CA CYS A 141 -19.90 17.45 2.66
C CYS A 141 -21.41 17.45 2.79
N LYS A 142 -22.11 17.25 1.66
CA LYS A 142 -23.56 16.94 1.67
C LYS A 142 -23.82 15.47 2.04
N LEU A 143 -22.78 14.64 2.10
CA LEU A 143 -22.88 13.22 2.44
C LEU A 143 -22.98 13.06 3.97
N SER A 144 -23.76 12.07 4.41
CA SER A 144 -24.15 11.85 5.81
C SER A 144 -23.02 11.36 6.73
N HIS A 145 -21.89 10.95 6.17
CA HIS A 145 -20.78 10.39 6.94
C HIS A 145 -19.78 11.48 7.35
N LYS A 146 -19.43 11.47 8.64
CA LYS A 146 -18.45 12.40 9.21
C LYS A 146 -17.04 12.04 8.77
N ALA A 147 -16.21 13.07 8.57
CA ALA A 147 -14.78 12.88 8.52
C ALA A 147 -14.27 12.33 9.88
N GLY A 148 -13.20 11.55 9.84
CA GLY A 148 -12.48 11.18 11.06
C GLY A 148 -11.73 12.37 11.66
N ASP A 149 -11.27 12.19 12.89
CA ASP A 149 -10.40 13.17 13.56
C ASP A 149 -9.10 13.39 12.78
N ARG A 150 -8.41 14.50 13.09
CA ARG A 150 -7.11 14.75 12.49
C ARG A 150 -6.12 13.67 12.93
N ASP A 151 -5.54 13.03 11.93
CA ASP A 151 -4.33 12.24 12.08
C ASP A 151 -3.09 13.13 11.88
N GLU A 152 -2.20 13.12 12.87
CA GLU A 152 -0.92 13.86 12.87
C GLU A 152 0.28 12.94 12.60
N SER A 153 0.04 11.63 12.44
CA SER A 153 1.07 10.68 12.04
C SER A 153 1.37 10.78 10.55
N ASP A 154 2.45 10.14 10.13
CA ASP A 154 2.87 10.15 8.73
C ASP A 154 1.96 9.31 7.82
N ASN A 155 1.06 8.52 8.39
CA ASN A 155 -0.01 7.84 7.64
C ASN A 155 -0.84 8.82 6.81
N ALA A 156 -1.24 9.95 7.40
CA ALA A 156 -2.00 11.01 6.74
C ALA A 156 -1.21 11.69 5.60
N ASN A 157 0.11 11.54 5.58
CA ASN A 157 0.98 12.12 4.56
C ASN A 157 1.21 11.19 3.36
N SER A 158 0.62 9.99 3.38
CA SER A 158 0.80 8.99 2.34
C SER A 158 0.61 9.54 0.92
N VAL A 159 1.48 9.13 0.01
CA VAL A 159 1.26 9.27 -1.43
C VAL A 159 0.10 8.37 -1.83
N VAL A 160 -0.99 8.98 -2.29
CA VAL A 160 -2.18 8.32 -2.82
C VAL A 160 -2.12 8.40 -4.34
N PHE A 161 -2.36 7.30 -5.05
CA PHE A 161 -2.36 7.30 -6.50
C PHE A 161 -3.42 6.37 -7.12
N VAL A 162 -3.73 6.66 -8.39
CA VAL A 162 -4.42 5.73 -9.27
C VAL A 162 -3.46 5.31 -10.38
N LEU A 163 -3.29 4.00 -10.53
CA LEU A 163 -2.63 3.36 -11.67
C LEU A 163 -3.72 2.94 -12.67
N GLN A 164 -3.60 3.38 -13.91
CA GLN A 164 -4.56 3.11 -14.96
C GLN A 164 -3.88 2.47 -16.17
N PHE A 165 -4.47 1.38 -16.69
CA PHE A 165 -4.07 0.74 -17.94
C PHE A 165 -5.29 0.56 -18.85
N GLY A 166 -5.45 1.43 -19.84
CA GLY A 166 -6.68 1.50 -20.61
C GLY A 166 -7.89 1.83 -19.72
N GLY A 167 -8.88 0.93 -19.69
CA GLY A 167 -10.01 1.06 -18.76
C GLY A 167 -9.68 0.67 -17.32
N PHE A 168 -8.69 -0.21 -17.12
CA PHE A 168 -8.41 -0.79 -15.80
C PHE A 168 -7.85 0.24 -14.85
N LYS A 169 -8.39 0.31 -13.63
CA LYS A 169 -7.92 1.22 -12.57
C LYS A 169 -7.67 0.50 -11.25
N PHE A 170 -6.51 0.76 -10.69
CA PHE A 170 -6.08 0.34 -9.36
C PHE A 170 -5.85 1.55 -8.47
N PHE A 171 -6.46 1.56 -7.28
CA PHE A 171 -6.27 2.59 -6.26
C PHE A 171 -5.38 2.07 -5.14
N ASP A 172 -4.39 2.90 -4.76
CA ASP A 172 -3.55 2.71 -3.58
C ASP A 172 -3.51 4.01 -2.77
N GLY A 173 -3.94 3.95 -1.52
CA GLY A 173 -3.89 5.07 -0.60
C GLY A 173 -2.75 4.99 0.43
N GLY A 174 -1.91 3.95 0.38
CA GLY A 174 -1.02 3.63 1.49
C GLY A 174 -1.83 3.49 2.78
N ASP A 175 -1.46 4.28 3.79
CA ASP A 175 -2.07 4.19 5.12
C ASP A 175 -2.93 5.40 5.46
N VAL A 176 -3.38 6.18 4.46
CA VAL A 176 -4.26 7.34 4.72
C VAL A 176 -5.45 6.97 5.60
N THR A 177 -5.74 7.84 6.56
CA THR A 177 -6.83 7.69 7.53
C THR A 177 -8.07 8.48 7.09
N TRP A 178 -9.19 8.26 7.79
CA TRP A 178 -10.51 8.76 7.38
C TRP A 178 -10.57 10.25 7.04
N ASN A 179 -9.76 11.10 7.68
CA ASN A 179 -9.71 12.52 7.39
C ASN A 179 -9.22 12.81 5.96
N VAL A 180 -8.17 12.13 5.50
CA VAL A 180 -7.66 12.29 4.12
C VAL A 180 -8.54 11.55 3.11
N GLU A 181 -9.03 10.38 3.47
CA GLU A 181 -9.99 9.61 2.66
C GLU A 181 -11.26 10.42 2.37
N HIS A 182 -11.77 11.13 3.37
CA HIS A 182 -12.91 12.03 3.20
C HIS A 182 -12.60 13.14 2.19
N LYS A 183 -11.41 13.73 2.22
CA LYS A 183 -11.01 14.78 1.26
C LYS A 183 -10.84 14.26 -0.16
N LEU A 184 -10.50 12.98 -0.33
CA LEU A 184 -10.41 12.36 -1.66
C LEU A 184 -11.79 12.24 -2.34
N VAL A 185 -12.87 12.12 -1.58
CA VAL A 185 -14.21 11.84 -2.13
C VAL A 185 -15.23 12.93 -1.90
N CYS A 186 -14.86 13.95 -1.14
CA CYS A 186 -15.70 15.10 -0.85
C CYS A 186 -15.00 16.42 -1.22
N PRO A 187 -15.69 17.42 -1.80
CA PRO A 187 -17.06 17.37 -2.29
C PRO A 187 -17.21 16.62 -3.62
N ALA A 188 -16.11 16.13 -4.20
CA ALA A 188 -16.09 15.40 -5.46
C ALA A 188 -15.29 14.11 -5.30
N ASN A 189 -15.69 13.08 -6.04
CA ASN A 189 -14.96 11.82 -6.15
C ASN A 189 -13.71 12.00 -7.02
N ILE A 190 -12.58 12.37 -6.39
CA ILE A 190 -11.30 12.63 -7.07
C ILE A 190 -10.71 11.35 -7.69
N PRO A 191 -10.67 10.20 -7.00
CA PRO A 191 -10.20 8.96 -7.61
C PRO A 191 -11.08 8.46 -8.76
N GLY A 192 -12.39 8.73 -8.68
CA GLY A 192 -13.39 8.09 -9.53
C GLY A 192 -13.60 6.63 -9.15
N LYS A 193 -14.39 5.92 -9.96
CA LYS A 193 -14.56 4.47 -9.82
C LYS A 193 -13.28 3.73 -10.20
N VAL A 194 -12.99 2.64 -9.51
CA VAL A 194 -11.83 1.77 -9.77
C VAL A 194 -12.24 0.30 -9.87
N ASP A 195 -11.37 -0.54 -10.42
CA ASP A 195 -11.59 -1.98 -10.48
C ASP A 195 -11.11 -2.67 -9.21
N VAL A 196 -9.90 -2.29 -8.77
CA VAL A 196 -9.24 -2.87 -7.61
C VAL A 196 -8.87 -1.80 -6.60
N PHE A 197 -9.25 -2.03 -5.35
CA PHE A 197 -8.87 -1.22 -4.19
C PHE A 197 -7.86 -1.99 -3.34
N GLN A 198 -6.62 -1.51 -3.24
CA GLN A 198 -5.74 -1.93 -2.15
C GLN A 198 -6.21 -1.25 -0.88
N VAL A 199 -6.75 -2.05 0.04
CA VAL A 199 -7.39 -1.58 1.27
C VAL A 199 -6.35 -0.83 2.10
N ASN A 200 -6.67 0.42 2.44
CA ASN A 200 -5.75 1.33 3.09
C ASN A 200 -5.37 0.82 4.48
N HIS A 201 -4.14 1.14 4.89
CA HIS A 201 -3.66 0.92 6.24
C HIS A 201 -3.81 -0.52 6.71
N HIS A 202 -3.50 -1.46 5.80
CA HIS A 202 -3.63 -2.89 6.02
C HIS A 202 -5.05 -3.33 6.41
N GLY A 203 -6.07 -2.49 6.27
CA GLY A 203 -7.42 -2.75 6.75
C GLY A 203 -7.66 -2.47 8.25
N LEU A 204 -6.91 -1.55 8.86
CA LEU A 204 -7.30 -0.94 10.15
C LEU A 204 -8.56 -0.05 9.97
N ASP A 205 -9.40 0.03 10.99
CA ASP A 205 -10.72 0.68 10.96
C ASP A 205 -10.69 2.21 11.09
N ILE A 206 -9.53 2.78 11.46
CA ILE A 206 -9.24 4.22 11.36
C ILE A 206 -9.02 4.69 9.91
N SER A 207 -8.98 3.73 8.97
CA SER A 207 -8.94 3.90 7.51
C SER A 207 -10.14 3.18 6.88
N ASN A 208 -10.26 3.23 5.56
CA ASN A 208 -11.30 2.58 4.78
C ASN A 208 -12.70 3.13 5.06
N ASN A 209 -12.80 4.46 5.15
CA ASN A 209 -14.06 5.18 5.33
C ASN A 209 -15.14 4.64 4.37
N PRO A 210 -16.35 4.30 4.84
CA PRO A 210 -17.43 3.83 3.97
C PRO A 210 -17.71 4.71 2.76
N LEU A 211 -17.58 6.05 2.88
CA LEU A 211 -17.71 6.96 1.74
C LEU A 211 -16.63 6.73 0.68
N LEU A 212 -15.40 6.44 1.09
CA LEU A 212 -14.32 6.11 0.16
C LEU A 212 -14.66 4.83 -0.58
N VAL A 213 -15.05 3.77 0.15
CA VAL A 213 -15.38 2.47 -0.45
C VAL A 213 -16.54 2.60 -1.44
N GLU A 214 -17.59 3.36 -1.08
CA GLU A 214 -18.73 3.62 -1.97
C GLU A 214 -18.32 4.43 -3.20
N ALA A 215 -17.54 5.49 -3.04
CA ALA A 215 -17.10 6.35 -4.14
C ALA A 215 -16.14 5.63 -5.10
N LEU A 216 -15.19 4.84 -4.58
CA LEU A 216 -14.32 3.98 -5.37
C LEU A 216 -15.13 2.89 -6.09
N ALA A 217 -16.24 2.45 -5.50
CA ALA A 217 -17.13 1.43 -6.01
C ALA A 217 -16.36 0.18 -6.53
N PRO A 218 -15.31 -0.32 -5.85
CA PRO A 218 -14.40 -1.31 -6.42
C PRO A 218 -15.09 -2.66 -6.61
N ARG A 219 -14.57 -3.46 -7.53
CA ARG A 219 -15.04 -4.82 -7.76
C ARG A 219 -14.26 -5.84 -6.95
N VAL A 220 -12.97 -5.58 -6.74
CA VAL A 220 -12.14 -6.36 -5.84
C VAL A 220 -11.47 -5.45 -4.82
N ALA A 221 -11.45 -5.89 -3.56
CA ALA A 221 -10.63 -5.29 -2.52
C ALA A 221 -9.53 -6.27 -2.09
N ILE A 222 -8.31 -5.78 -1.86
CA ILE A 222 -7.17 -6.59 -1.41
C ILE A 222 -6.62 -5.99 -0.13
N ILE A 223 -6.65 -6.76 0.95
CA ILE A 223 -6.10 -6.37 2.24
C ILE A 223 -4.66 -6.89 2.35
N ASN A 224 -3.69 -5.97 2.35
CA ASN A 224 -2.26 -6.25 2.50
C ASN A 224 -1.83 -6.33 3.98
N ASN A 225 -2.59 -7.08 4.79
CA ASN A 225 -2.36 -7.21 6.22
C ASN A 225 -1.32 -8.28 6.58
N GLY A 226 -0.74 -8.14 7.77
CA GLY A 226 -0.02 -9.21 8.46
C GLY A 226 -0.96 -10.04 9.32
N ALA A 227 -0.48 -11.17 9.85
CA ALA A 227 -1.29 -12.05 10.69
C ALA A 227 -1.81 -11.38 11.98
N LYS A 228 -1.11 -10.35 12.47
CA LYS A 228 -1.45 -9.59 13.70
C LYS A 228 -1.52 -8.07 13.50
N LYS A 229 -1.42 -7.57 12.26
CA LYS A 229 -1.52 -6.14 11.93
C LYS A 229 -2.47 -5.98 10.75
N GLY A 230 -3.55 -5.23 10.91
CA GLY A 230 -4.55 -5.00 9.87
C GLY A 230 -5.64 -6.08 9.80
N GLY A 231 -6.44 -6.08 8.74
CA GLY A 231 -7.51 -7.06 8.51
C GLY A 231 -8.54 -7.08 9.63
N GLN A 232 -8.91 -5.92 10.16
CA GLN A 232 -9.84 -5.85 11.28
C GLN A 232 -11.25 -6.27 10.87
N ALA A 233 -11.97 -6.90 11.80
CA ALA A 233 -13.32 -7.44 11.58
C ALA A 233 -14.29 -6.38 11.05
N ARG A 234 -14.23 -5.15 11.58
CA ARG A 234 -15.09 -4.04 11.15
C ARG A 234 -14.84 -3.64 9.70
N THR A 235 -13.57 -3.52 9.30
CA THR A 235 -13.17 -3.21 7.94
C THR A 235 -13.60 -4.30 6.97
N TYR A 236 -13.30 -5.57 7.30
CA TYR A 236 -13.71 -6.70 6.47
C TYR A 236 -15.23 -6.76 6.30
N ALA A 237 -16.00 -6.56 7.38
CA ALA A 237 -17.44 -6.54 7.34
C ALA A 237 -18.00 -5.38 6.50
N ALA A 238 -17.36 -4.21 6.51
CA ALA A 238 -17.73 -3.08 5.66
C ALA A 238 -17.50 -3.38 4.17
N LEU A 239 -16.32 -3.93 3.83
CA LEU A 239 -15.99 -4.33 2.45
C LEU A 239 -16.95 -5.43 1.95
N LYS A 240 -17.25 -6.43 2.78
CA LYS A 240 -18.19 -7.52 2.45
C LYS A 240 -19.62 -7.02 2.21
N ARG A 241 -20.04 -5.95 2.87
CA ARG A 241 -21.38 -5.34 2.69
C ARG A 241 -21.47 -4.44 1.46
N ALA A 242 -20.36 -3.96 0.92
CA ALA A 242 -20.37 -3.05 -0.22
C ALA A 242 -20.88 -3.78 -1.48
N HIS A 243 -21.99 -3.32 -2.05
CA HIS A 243 -22.68 -3.99 -3.16
C HIS A 243 -21.86 -4.16 -4.43
N THR A 244 -20.80 -3.37 -4.61
CA THR A 244 -19.94 -3.42 -5.80
C THR A 244 -18.81 -4.44 -5.68
N ILE A 245 -18.45 -4.85 -4.46
CA ILE A 245 -17.33 -5.74 -4.20
C ILE A 245 -17.77 -7.18 -4.39
N GLU A 246 -17.20 -7.84 -5.41
CA GLU A 246 -17.45 -9.24 -5.73
C GLU A 246 -16.50 -10.18 -4.96
N ALA A 247 -15.31 -9.70 -4.57
CA ALA A 247 -14.36 -10.47 -3.77
C ALA A 247 -13.46 -9.58 -2.89
N VAL A 248 -13.13 -10.10 -1.71
CA VAL A 248 -12.13 -9.53 -0.81
C VAL A 248 -11.03 -10.56 -0.62
N PHE A 249 -9.80 -10.22 -1.02
CA PHE A 249 -8.62 -11.04 -0.79
C PHE A 249 -7.82 -10.52 0.40
N GLN A 250 -7.09 -11.40 1.09
CA GLN A 250 -6.17 -11.02 2.16
C GLN A 250 -4.81 -11.67 1.99
N VAL A 251 -3.74 -10.91 2.24
CA VAL A 251 -2.39 -11.48 2.26
C VAL A 251 -2.26 -12.44 3.44
N HIS A 252 -2.77 -12.08 4.62
CA HIS A 252 -2.81 -12.97 5.79
C HIS A 252 -4.22 -13.06 6.38
N ARG A 253 -4.56 -14.22 6.96
CA ARG A 253 -5.64 -14.26 7.94
C ARG A 253 -5.21 -13.46 9.15
N ASN A 254 -6.07 -12.58 9.66
CA ASN A 254 -5.87 -12.00 10.97
C ASN A 254 -6.19 -13.07 12.03
N VAL A 255 -5.16 -13.50 12.77
CA VAL A 255 -5.29 -14.58 13.77
C VAL A 255 -5.93 -14.12 15.07
N GLN A 256 -6.14 -12.81 15.23
CA GLN A 256 -6.77 -12.20 16.40
C GLN A 256 -8.28 -12.01 16.22
N THR A 257 -8.82 -12.23 15.02
CA THR A 257 -10.25 -12.14 14.71
C THR A 257 -10.84 -13.52 14.43
N GLY A 258 -12.17 -13.64 14.48
CA GLY A 258 -12.88 -14.87 14.16
C GLY A 258 -12.72 -15.28 12.69
N LEU A 259 -12.88 -16.58 12.40
CA LEU A 259 -12.75 -17.10 11.03
C LEU A 259 -13.71 -16.43 10.04
N ARG A 260 -14.93 -16.11 10.47
CA ARG A 260 -15.95 -15.43 9.63
C ARG A 260 -15.73 -13.93 9.47
N GLU A 261 -14.75 -13.38 10.19
CA GLU A 261 -14.32 -11.98 10.13
C GLU A 261 -13.10 -11.79 9.21
N ASN A 262 -12.71 -12.86 8.50
CA ASN A 262 -11.70 -12.87 7.47
C ASN A 262 -12.33 -13.29 6.13
N ALA A 263 -11.61 -13.06 5.04
CA ALA A 263 -11.92 -13.61 3.74
C ALA A 263 -11.98 -15.14 3.77
N PRO A 264 -12.76 -15.78 2.88
CA PRO A 264 -12.74 -17.22 2.70
C PRO A 264 -11.31 -17.76 2.53
N ALA A 265 -11.03 -18.96 3.01
CA ALA A 265 -9.67 -19.51 3.05
C ALA A 265 -9.00 -19.59 1.66
N ASP A 266 -9.75 -19.80 0.58
CA ASP A 266 -9.24 -19.77 -0.80
C ASP A 266 -8.80 -18.36 -1.24
N MET A 267 -9.33 -17.30 -0.61
CA MET A 267 -8.99 -15.90 -0.86
C MET A 267 -7.95 -15.33 0.14
N VAL A 268 -7.40 -16.16 1.02
CA VAL A 268 -6.33 -15.78 1.95
C VAL A 268 -5.02 -16.45 1.51
N ALA A 269 -3.96 -15.68 1.28
CA ALA A 269 -2.69 -16.22 0.79
C ALA A 269 -1.89 -16.98 1.87
N ASN A 270 -1.96 -16.50 3.12
CA ASN A 270 -1.25 -17.07 4.26
C ASN A 270 -2.21 -17.25 5.45
N ASP A 271 -2.48 -18.50 5.83
CA ASP A 271 -3.48 -18.81 6.85
C ASP A 271 -2.98 -18.67 8.29
N ASP A 272 -1.66 -18.71 8.49
CA ASP A 272 -1.04 -18.77 9.82
C ASP A 272 -0.04 -17.65 10.07
N GLU A 273 0.23 -17.37 11.35
CA GLU A 273 1.22 -16.37 11.77
C GLU A 273 2.63 -16.71 11.29
N THR A 274 3.02 -17.99 11.41
CA THR A 274 4.24 -18.50 10.80
C THR A 274 3.96 -18.78 9.32
N CYS A 275 4.23 -17.80 8.47
CA CYS A 275 3.88 -17.85 7.06
C CYS A 275 5.07 -18.12 6.14
N GLN A 276 4.79 -18.76 5.00
CA GLN A 276 5.76 -18.93 3.91
C GLN A 276 5.98 -17.64 3.12
N GLY A 277 5.07 -16.66 3.26
CA GLY A 277 5.12 -15.41 2.50
C GLY A 277 4.54 -15.57 1.11
N ASN A 278 3.49 -16.36 0.98
CA ASN A 278 2.74 -16.49 -0.26
C ASN A 278 2.19 -15.11 -0.66
N PHE A 279 2.16 -14.83 -1.95
CA PHE A 279 1.71 -13.55 -2.50
C PHE A 279 0.36 -13.69 -3.19
N ILE A 280 -0.33 -12.57 -3.31
CA ILE A 280 -1.47 -12.42 -4.23
C ILE A 280 -0.93 -11.80 -5.52
N LYS A 281 -1.29 -12.37 -6.66
CA LYS A 281 -0.94 -11.86 -7.99
C LYS A 281 -2.16 -11.20 -8.63
N LEU A 282 -2.03 -9.94 -9.02
CA LEU A 282 -2.98 -9.24 -9.87
C LEU A 282 -2.37 -9.10 -11.27
N SER A 283 -3.05 -9.63 -12.28
CA SER A 283 -2.63 -9.55 -13.68
C SER A 283 -3.75 -8.90 -14.49
N VAL A 284 -3.42 -7.86 -15.26
CA VAL A 284 -4.35 -7.26 -16.22
C VAL A 284 -4.07 -7.85 -17.60
N ASP A 285 -5.12 -8.26 -18.32
CA ASP A 285 -4.98 -8.75 -19.69
C ASP A 285 -4.34 -7.68 -20.60
N ARG A 286 -3.66 -8.12 -21.67
CA ARG A 286 -2.95 -7.25 -22.62
C ARG A 286 -3.83 -6.12 -23.17
N GLY A 287 -5.13 -6.37 -23.37
CA GLY A 287 -6.08 -5.37 -23.85
C GLY A 287 -6.69 -4.48 -22.76
N GLY A 288 -6.39 -4.72 -21.48
CA GLY A 288 -6.95 -3.98 -20.35
C GLY A 288 -8.43 -4.27 -20.07
N LYS A 289 -9.04 -5.24 -20.76
CA LYS A 289 -10.49 -5.52 -20.71
C LYS A 289 -10.90 -6.45 -19.56
N THR A 290 -9.97 -7.26 -19.08
CA THR A 290 -10.17 -8.17 -17.95
C THR A 290 -8.93 -8.16 -17.08
N TYR A 291 -9.10 -8.56 -15.83
CA TYR A 291 -8.01 -8.76 -14.89
C TYR A 291 -8.27 -9.97 -14.01
N THR A 292 -7.19 -10.57 -13.52
CA THR A 292 -7.21 -11.81 -12.74
C THR A 292 -6.49 -11.60 -11.42
N VAL A 293 -7.13 -12.03 -10.33
CA VAL A 293 -6.52 -12.10 -9.00
C VAL A 293 -6.28 -13.57 -8.67
N ALA A 294 -5.05 -13.92 -8.32
CA ALA A 294 -4.65 -15.29 -8.05
C ALA A 294 -3.84 -15.40 -6.75
N ILE A 295 -3.96 -16.56 -6.10
CA ILE A 295 -3.08 -17.01 -5.02
C ILE A 295 -2.41 -18.28 -5.53
N PRO A 296 -1.21 -18.18 -6.14
CA PRO A 296 -0.57 -19.33 -6.79
C PRO A 296 -0.34 -20.51 -5.85
N ALA A 297 0.06 -20.24 -4.60
CA ALA A 297 0.28 -21.27 -3.59
C ALA A 297 -0.98 -22.11 -3.25
N LYS A 298 -2.17 -21.61 -3.60
CA LYS A 298 -3.45 -22.29 -3.39
C LYS A 298 -4.13 -22.72 -4.70
N GLY A 299 -3.53 -22.46 -5.85
CA GLY A 299 -4.16 -22.63 -7.16
C GLY A 299 -5.42 -21.78 -7.37
N THR A 300 -5.72 -20.83 -6.47
CA THR A 300 -6.92 -20.00 -6.57
C THR A 300 -6.73 -18.94 -7.65
N THR A 301 -7.68 -18.83 -8.56
CA THR A 301 -7.67 -17.87 -9.67
C THR A 301 -9.09 -17.36 -9.88
N ARG A 302 -9.29 -16.03 -9.90
CA ARG A 302 -10.58 -15.39 -10.21
C ARG A 302 -10.38 -14.26 -11.20
N SER A 303 -11.18 -14.24 -12.25
CA SER A 303 -11.12 -13.24 -13.32
C SER A 303 -12.34 -12.35 -13.33
N TYR A 304 -12.14 -11.08 -13.64
CA TYR A 304 -13.15 -10.03 -13.60
C TYR A 304 -13.06 -9.20 -14.89
N LYS A 305 -14.19 -8.63 -15.30
CA LYS A 305 -14.21 -7.63 -16.37
C LYS A 305 -13.77 -6.27 -15.80
N THR A 306 -12.98 -5.54 -16.56
CA THR A 306 -12.70 -4.13 -16.31
C THR A 306 -13.95 -3.28 -16.55
N ARG A 307 -14.17 -2.23 -15.76
CA ARG A 307 -15.27 -1.26 -15.92
C ARG A 307 -14.89 0.03 -16.61
#